data_AF-A0A9D1KIZ4-F1
#
_entry.id   AF-A0A9D1KIZ4-F1
#
_cell.length_a   1.000
_cell.length_b   1.000
_cell.length_c   1.000
_cell.angle_alpha   90.00
_cell.angle_beta   90.00
_cell.angle_gamma   90.00
#
_symmetry.space_group_name_H-M   'P 1'
#
loop_
_entity.id
_entity.type
_entity.pdbx_description
1 polymer ?
#
loop_
_entity_poly.entity_id
_entity_poly.type
_entity_poly.pdbx_seq_one_letter_code
_entity_poly.pdbx_strand_id
1 'polypeptide(L)' 'MRYPSVDALLEKIDSKYKLAYAAAKRAKIIEKEEYTSYEDGLCVKPVGQALEEILVDKTKMTFK' A
#
# COMPACT_ATOMS: atom_id res chain seq x y z
N MET A 1 7.22 -5.39 -15.85
CA MET A 1 7.79 -5.34 -14.48
C MET A 1 6.62 -5.11 -13.53
N ARG A 2 6.39 -6.00 -12.53
CA ARG A 2 5.34 -5.77 -11.54
C ARG A 2 5.93 -4.89 -10.45
N TYR A 3 5.50 -3.64 -10.41
CA TYR A 3 5.88 -2.67 -9.39
C TYR A 3 4.63 -2.37 -8.55
N PRO A 4 4.77 -2.17 -7.22
CA PRO A 4 5.98 -2.39 -6.41
C PRO A 4 6.37 -3.88 -6.26
N SER A 5 7.62 -4.14 -5.86
CA SER A 5 8.11 -5.51 -5.65
C SER A 5 7.50 -6.13 -4.40
N VAL A 6 7.03 -7.38 -4.50
CA VAL A 6 6.43 -8.11 -3.37
C VAL A 6 7.44 -8.34 -2.25
N ASP A 7 8.70 -8.63 -2.58
CA ASP A 7 9.73 -8.88 -1.56
C ASP A 7 10.00 -7.63 -0.72
N ALA A 8 10.10 -6.46 -1.36
CA ALA A 8 10.29 -5.19 -0.67
C ALA A 8 9.08 -4.81 0.22
N LEU A 9 7.87 -5.19 -0.19
CA LEU A 9 6.67 -5.01 0.63
C LEU A 9 6.65 -5.96 1.83
N LEU A 10 7.19 -7.18 1.67
CA LEU A 10 7.27 -8.17 2.75
C LEU A 10 8.33 -7.82 3.80
N GLU A 11 9.33 -7.01 3.45
CA GLU A 11 10.23 -6.39 4.42
C GLU A 11 9.51 -5.38 5.33
N LYS A 12 8.43 -4.74 4.84
CA LYS A 12 7.59 -3.81 5.62
C LYS A 12 6.49 -4.54 6.40
N ILE A 13 5.88 -5.55 5.78
CA ILE A 13 4.81 -6.36 6.35
C ILE A 13 5.18 -7.84 6.22
N ASP A 14 5.52 -8.46 7.34
CA ASP A 14 6.01 -9.83 7.49
C ASP A 14 5.11 -10.96 6.91
N SER A 15 3.88 -10.66 6.50
CA SER A 15 2.91 -11.66 6.03
C SER A 15 2.19 -11.22 4.77
N LYS A 16 2.19 -12.11 3.77
CA LYS A 16 1.44 -11.94 2.50
C LYS A 16 -0.04 -11.65 2.74
N TYR A 17 -0.64 -12.30 3.74
CA TYR A 17 -2.06 -12.09 4.08
C TYR A 17 -2.28 -10.73 4.74
N LYS A 18 -1.41 -10.33 5.67
CA LYS A 18 -1.46 -9.00 6.29
C LYS A 18 -1.27 -7.91 5.24
N LEU A 19 -0.32 -8.08 4.32
CA LEU A 19 -0.04 -7.17 3.22
C LEU A 19 -1.26 -7.02 2.30
N ALA A 20 -1.85 -8.13 1.86
CA ALA A 20 -3.04 -8.09 1.01
C ALA A 20 -4.22 -7.40 1.71
N TYR A 21 -4.46 -7.71 2.99
CA TYR A 21 -5.50 -7.08 3.79
C TYR A 21 -5.26 -5.58 3.98
N ALA A 22 -4.02 -5.20 4.31
CA ALA A 22 -3.58 -3.83 4.49
C ALA A 22 -3.77 -2.99 3.22
N ALA A 23 -3.24 -3.47 2.10
CA ALA A 23 -3.36 -2.83 0.80
C ALA A 23 -4.83 -2.67 0.39
N ALA A 24 -5.66 -3.72 0.55
CA ALA A 24 -7.09 -3.64 0.22
C ALA A 24 -7.84 -2.63 1.10
N LYS A 25 -7.56 -2.60 2.41
CA LYS A 25 -8.19 -1.66 3.34
C LYS A 25 -7.77 -0.23 3.02
N ARG A 26 -6.49 0.02 2.74
CA ARG A 26 -5.99 1.34 2.41
C ARG A 26 -6.47 1.81 1.04
N ALA A 27 -6.51 0.93 0.04
CA ALA A 27 -7.03 1.23 -1.29
C ALA A 27 -8.47 1.76 -1.26
N LYS A 28 -9.34 1.16 -0.42
CA LYS A 28 -10.73 1.65 -0.24
C LYS A 28 -10.81 3.06 0.34
N ILE A 29 -9.86 3.43 1.19
CA ILE A 29 -9.79 4.79 1.77
C ILE A 29 -9.34 5.76 0.68
N ILE A 30 -8.28 5.41 -0.06
CA ILE A 30 -7.78 6.23 -1.18
C ILE A 30 -8.88 6.44 -2.22
N GLU A 31 -9.63 5.39 -2.57
CA GLU A 31 -10.74 5.47 -3.52
C GLU A 31 -11.89 6.35 -3.01
N LYS A 32 -12.17 6.34 -1.69
CA LYS A 32 -13.23 7.15 -1.09
C LYS A 32 -12.84 8.62 -0.91
N GLU A 33 -11.60 8.86 -0.52
CA GLU A 33 -11.08 10.20 -0.20
C GLU A 33 -10.43 10.88 -1.42
N GLU A 34 -10.26 10.13 -2.53
CA GLU A 34 -9.50 10.53 -3.72
C GLU A 34 -8.11 11.12 -3.37
N TYR A 35 -7.52 10.60 -2.29
CA TYR A 35 -6.30 11.13 -1.68
C TYR A 35 -5.31 10.01 -1.36
N THR A 36 -4.07 10.23 -1.76
CA THR A 36 -2.92 9.43 -1.35
C THR A 36 -1.91 10.32 -0.62
N SER A 37 -1.27 9.76 0.41
CA SER A 37 -0.18 10.42 1.14
C SER A 37 1.15 10.35 0.38
N TYR A 38 1.21 9.64 -0.75
CA TYR A 38 2.37 9.54 -1.61
C TYR A 38 2.06 10.08 -3.01
N GLU A 39 2.24 11.38 -3.18
CA GLU A 39 1.97 12.08 -4.44
C GLU A 39 2.96 11.73 -5.56
N ASP A 40 4.20 11.36 -5.22
CA ASP A 40 5.23 10.93 -6.19
C ASP A 40 5.06 9.48 -6.66
N GLY A 41 3.91 8.86 -6.35
CA GLY A 41 3.57 7.51 -6.75
C GLY A 41 3.47 7.34 -8.27
N LEU A 42 3.91 6.19 -8.77
CA LEU A 42 3.79 5.78 -10.18
C LEU A 42 2.41 5.15 -10.44
N CYS A 43 1.77 4.59 -9.42
CA CYS A 43 0.53 3.86 -9.57
C CYS A 43 -0.67 4.80 -9.64
N VAL A 44 -1.54 4.58 -10.64
CA VAL A 44 -2.80 5.33 -10.78
C VAL A 44 -3.95 4.64 -10.03
N LYS A 45 -3.90 3.31 -9.91
CA LYS A 45 -4.97 2.55 -9.25
C LYS A 45 -4.83 2.64 -7.72
N PRO A 46 -5.94 2.76 -6.96
CA PRO A 46 -5.89 2.86 -5.49
C PRO A 46 -5.12 1.73 -4.80
N VAL A 47 -5.20 0.50 -5.34
CA VAL A 47 -4.44 -0.65 -4.81
C VAL A 47 -2.94 -0.48 -5.01
N GLY A 48 -2.51 0.05 -6.16
CA GLY A 48 -1.10 0.33 -6.41
C GLY A 48 -0.59 1.45 -5.50
N GLN A 49 -1.35 2.54 -5.39
CA GLN A 49 -1.04 3.66 -4.49
C GLN A 49 -0.92 3.21 -3.04
N ALA A 50 -1.84 2.36 -2.58
CA ALA A 50 -1.77 1.77 -1.24
C ALA A 50 -0.49 0.94 -1.03
N LEU A 51 -0.06 0.16 -2.03
CA LEU A 51 1.18 -0.61 -1.95
C LEU A 51 2.41 0.31 -1.96
N GLU A 52 2.41 1.39 -2.72
CA GLU A 52 3.48 2.38 -2.73
C GLU A 52 3.59 3.07 -1.37
N GLU A 53 2.48 3.49 -0.77
CA GLU A 53 2.49 4.10 0.56
C GLU A 53 3.03 3.15 1.64
N ILE A 54 2.73 1.84 1.53
CA ILE A 54 3.31 0.81 2.42
C ILE A 54 4.83 0.72 2.18
N LEU A 55 5.28 0.75 0.92
CA LEU A 55 6.69 0.66 0.57
C LEU A 55 7.51 1.84 1.15
N VAL A 56 6.94 3.05 1.15
CA VAL A 56 7.60 4.28 1.67
C VAL A 56 7.28 4.59 3.14
N ASP A 57 6.73 3.64 3.90
CA ASP A 57 6.34 3.79 5.31
C ASP A 57 5.39 4.97 5.59
N LYS A 58 4.63 5.42 4.59
CA LYS A 58 3.64 6.50 4.75
C LYS A 58 2.28 6.01 5.26
N THR A 59 2.09 4.70 5.43
CA THR A 59 0.91 4.14 6.11
C THR A 59 1.22 3.74 7.55
N LYS A 60 0.46 4.27 8.52
CA LYS A 60 0.45 3.74 9.90
C LYS A 60 -0.63 2.66 10.01
N MET A 61 -0.27 1.39 9.85
CA MET A 61 -1.18 0.27 10.09
C MET A 61 -0.72 -0.55 11.30
N THR A 62 -1.56 -0.56 12.34
CA THR A 62 -1.36 -1.43 13.50
C THR A 62 -2.19 -2.71 13.31
N PHE A 63 -1.52 -3.85 13.24
CA PHE A 63 -2.16 -5.16 13.33
C PHE A 63 -2.26 -5.52 14.82
N LYS A 64 -3.48 -5.74 15.31
CA LYS A 64 -3.74 -6.14 16.70
C LYS A 64 -3.66 -7.66 16.83
#